data_AF-A0A127M4X9-F1
#
_entry.id   AF-A0A127M4X9-F1
#
_cell.length_a   1.000
_cell.length_b   1.000
_cell.length_c   1.000
_cell.angle_alpha   90.00
_cell.angle_beta   90.00
_cell.angle_gamma   90.00
#
_symmetry.space_group_name_H-M   'P 1'
#
loop_
_entity.id
_entity.type
_entity.pdbx_description
1 polymer ?
#
loop_
_entity_poly.entity_id
_entity_poly.type
_entity_poly.pdbx_seq_one_letter_code
_entity_poly.pdbx_strand_id
1 'polypeptide(L)'
;MHKYRLKTLLNFSGLGLQLIARRCVLGVFLLSASYSSADCERSVFPKSASPELLVGADLIAELLAAEKSTARLCPVRAQDLAQLYFWGGSSVNVNLVRSYGYALKSRTAERWGYDLRLLHSAFVLADFDQSFSPEEALRHFQREIDSGVALRRDKALAVLNQLSSLLPYSTAGAGGVFKDRDFRQPYADVDGVVILARRENHQRVLVSDAQGMPQLAWMPVGGGDQVPRAQGAIDGLYVQRRPTLGATGAEDSRQQVWRAPQSAPSTGVLLSRFRQRDGSLFESRCTASQLSEQWLISAAHCLFAPDGSRQILSLRYIASPFALANSIAVTRVWVHREHDSGDQTTGNVASYSGSDIALFKLAQSLPINKRPILAAPLANNPVNWVDSFAYPSDKARHSLWFSRCRASLWQRGEPALSDIYSLDCFSHEGQSGAALLQTISGTPRIIGVLSSRIHNEKINKPIFAALNAGLIADIGRVIADEAEIPVNFRAYNAATILADVAPELLP
;
A
#
# COMPACT_ATOMS: atom_id res chain seq x y z
N MET A 1 -18.82 42.70 83.77
CA MET A 1 -17.86 43.21 84.78
C MET A 1 -16.55 43.56 84.06
N HIS A 2 -16.06 44.77 84.36
CA HIS A 2 -14.89 45.55 83.87
C HIS A 2 -13.76 44.82 83.11
N LYS A 3 -13.29 45.23 81.91
CA LYS A 3 -12.61 46.46 81.43
C LYS A 3 -11.36 46.91 82.23
N TYR A 4 -10.18 46.83 81.60
CA TYR A 4 -9.07 47.81 81.65
C TYR A 4 -8.22 47.66 80.36
N ARG A 5 -8.32 48.59 79.38
CA ARG A 5 -7.48 49.79 79.08
C ARG A 5 -6.02 49.45 78.71
N LEU A 6 -5.60 49.48 77.44
CA LEU A 6 -5.30 50.61 76.52
C LEU A 6 -4.02 51.39 76.87
N LYS A 7 -2.98 51.28 76.03
CA LYS A 7 -2.03 52.36 75.69
C LYS A 7 -1.46 52.16 74.27
N THR A 8 -1.87 53.08 73.40
CA THR A 8 -1.32 53.37 72.07
C THR A 8 -0.01 54.14 72.22
N LEU A 9 0.95 53.95 71.32
CA LEU A 9 1.70 55.05 70.70
C LEU A 9 2.38 54.59 69.41
N LEU A 10 2.18 55.39 68.38
CA LEU A 10 2.64 55.25 67.01
C LEU A 10 4.17 55.38 66.91
N ASN A 11 4.76 54.72 65.91
CA ASN A 11 5.63 55.45 64.98
C ASN A 11 5.67 54.80 63.59
N PHE A 12 5.43 55.65 62.60
CA PHE A 12 5.54 55.43 61.17
C PHE A 12 7.01 55.30 60.75
N SER A 13 7.31 54.34 59.87
CA SER A 13 8.18 54.54 58.70
C SER A 13 8.32 53.23 57.92
N GLY A 14 8.09 53.26 56.61
CA GLY A 14 8.56 52.20 55.70
C GLY A 14 7.47 51.41 54.96
N LEU A 15 6.50 52.11 54.36
CA LEU A 15 5.75 51.57 53.23
C LEU A 15 6.70 51.46 52.03
N GLY A 16 6.69 50.31 51.35
CA GLY A 16 7.08 50.25 49.94
C GLY A 16 8.17 49.25 49.59
N LEU A 17 8.05 47.96 49.93
CA LEU A 17 8.70 46.90 49.15
C LEU A 17 8.19 45.48 49.43
N GLN A 18 6.88 45.24 49.62
CA GLN A 18 6.37 43.85 49.81
C GLN A 18 5.06 43.50 49.08
N LEU A 19 4.55 44.35 48.18
CA LEU A 19 3.29 44.10 47.47
C LEU A 19 3.41 43.79 45.97
N ILE A 20 4.64 43.65 45.44
CA ILE A 20 4.87 43.22 44.03
C ILE A 20 5.26 41.73 43.93
N ALA A 21 5.74 41.10 45.02
CA ALA A 21 6.16 39.70 44.99
C ALA A 21 5.02 38.67 45.10
N ARG A 22 3.78 39.07 45.42
CA ARG A 22 2.63 38.16 45.54
C ARG A 22 1.70 38.09 44.32
N ARG A 23 1.92 38.93 43.29
CA ARG A 23 1.18 38.86 42.02
C ARG A 23 1.97 38.23 40.87
N CYS A 24 3.31 38.14 40.98
CA CYS A 24 4.13 37.43 39.98
C CYS A 24 4.18 35.90 40.18
N VAL A 25 3.84 35.37 41.36
CA VAL A 25 3.85 33.91 41.58
C VAL A 25 2.51 33.24 41.18
N LEU A 26 1.40 33.99 41.17
CA LEU A 26 0.11 33.47 40.69
C LEU A 26 -0.09 33.62 39.17
N GLY A 27 0.64 34.54 38.52
CA GLY A 27 0.58 34.74 37.06
C GLY A 27 1.49 33.81 36.25
N VAL A 28 2.52 33.24 36.88
CA VAL A 28 3.47 32.32 36.21
C VAL A 28 3.03 30.85 36.35
N PHE A 29 2.21 30.50 37.35
CA PHE A 29 1.62 29.16 37.49
C PHE A 29 0.32 28.94 36.70
N LEU A 30 -0.24 29.97 36.06
CA LEU A 30 -1.42 29.86 35.19
C LEU A 30 -1.08 29.95 33.69
N LEU A 31 0.21 30.01 33.35
CA LEU A 31 0.74 29.94 31.97
C LEU A 31 1.50 28.63 31.70
N SER A 32 1.40 27.63 32.57
CA SER A 32 1.51 26.25 32.11
C SER A 32 0.33 25.99 31.19
N ALA A 33 0.61 26.06 29.89
CA ALA A 33 -0.29 25.78 28.80
C ALA A 33 -1.31 24.72 29.21
N SER A 34 -2.55 25.18 29.42
CA SER A 34 -3.70 24.33 29.40
C SER A 34 -3.85 23.85 27.95
N TYR A 35 -3.06 22.86 27.56
CA TYR A 35 -3.44 22.00 26.46
C TYR A 35 -4.79 21.43 26.88
N SER A 36 -5.83 21.98 26.31
CA SER A 36 -7.19 21.66 26.68
C SER A 36 -7.40 20.16 26.46
N SER A 37 -8.18 19.53 27.34
CA SER A 37 -8.58 18.12 27.18
C SER A 37 -9.17 17.82 25.80
N ALA A 38 -9.68 18.84 25.08
CA ALA A 38 -10.22 18.73 23.75
C ALA A 38 -9.18 18.31 22.68
N ASP A 39 -7.91 18.68 22.80
CA ASP A 39 -6.84 18.28 21.85
C ASP A 39 -6.40 16.82 22.02
N CYS A 40 -6.87 16.17 23.10
CA CYS A 40 -6.63 14.78 23.44
C CYS A 40 -7.80 13.85 23.12
N GLU A 41 -8.94 14.36 22.66
CA GLU A 41 -10.13 13.55 22.39
C GLU A 41 -10.19 13.01 20.95
N ARG A 42 -9.50 13.67 20.01
CA ARG A 42 -9.55 13.28 18.60
C ARG A 42 -8.38 12.36 18.25
N SER A 43 -8.69 11.08 18.00
CA SER A 43 -7.73 10.18 17.34
C SER A 43 -7.48 10.64 15.92
N VAL A 44 -6.20 10.64 15.56
CA VAL A 44 -5.71 11.02 14.25
C VAL A 44 -5.75 9.81 13.30
N PHE A 45 -5.53 8.61 13.81
CA PHE A 45 -5.64 7.39 13.02
C PHE A 45 -7.10 7.04 12.71
N PRO A 46 -7.38 6.54 11.49
CA PRO A 46 -8.72 6.06 11.16
C PRO A 46 -9.16 4.96 12.13
N LYS A 47 -10.42 5.03 12.57
CA LYS A 47 -11.01 3.99 13.43
C LYS A 47 -10.93 2.62 12.75
N SER A 48 -10.94 1.58 13.56
CA SER A 48 -11.10 0.17 13.13
C SER A 48 -12.22 -0.08 12.10
N ALA A 49 -13.33 0.66 12.13
CA ALA A 49 -14.41 0.57 11.15
C ALA A 49 -14.24 1.45 9.89
N SER A 50 -13.21 2.30 9.82
CA SER A 50 -12.95 3.15 8.65
C SER A 50 -12.31 2.35 7.51
N PRO A 51 -12.75 2.52 6.26
CA PRO A 51 -12.06 1.97 5.09
C PRO A 51 -10.76 2.72 4.76
N GLU A 52 -10.59 3.91 5.34
CA GLU A 52 -9.32 4.62 5.31
C GLU A 52 -8.35 3.94 6.28
N LEU A 53 -7.12 3.91 5.83
CA LEU A 53 -6.08 3.12 6.44
C LEU A 53 -5.01 4.08 7.00
N LEU A 54 -4.40 4.92 6.18
CA LEU A 54 -3.37 5.87 6.63
C LEU A 54 -3.91 7.21 7.12
N VAL A 55 -3.05 7.88 7.87
CA VAL A 55 -3.17 9.27 8.30
C VAL A 55 -2.56 10.20 7.22
N GLY A 56 -3.19 11.36 6.99
CA GLY A 56 -2.64 12.40 6.12
C GLY A 56 -1.26 12.90 6.57
N ALA A 57 -0.41 13.34 5.64
CA ALA A 57 0.96 13.77 5.96
C ALA A 57 1.01 14.99 6.92
N ASP A 58 0.02 15.88 6.80
CA ASP A 58 -0.23 17.02 7.69
C ASP A 58 -0.47 16.58 9.14
N LEU A 59 -1.29 15.56 9.32
CA LEU A 59 -1.63 14.99 10.62
C LEU A 59 -0.44 14.23 11.26
N ILE A 60 0.46 13.67 10.45
CA ILE A 60 1.71 13.07 10.95
C ILE A 60 2.62 14.15 11.56
N ALA A 61 2.74 15.32 10.93
CA ALA A 61 3.55 16.42 11.45
C ALA A 61 3.01 16.93 12.80
N GLU A 62 1.69 17.02 12.95
CA GLU A 62 1.03 17.34 14.22
C GLU A 62 1.39 16.33 15.32
N LEU A 63 1.28 15.02 15.03
CA LEU A 63 1.63 13.95 15.98
C LEU A 63 3.09 14.02 16.44
N LEU A 64 4.02 14.28 15.52
CA LEU A 64 5.45 14.40 15.85
C LEU A 64 5.76 15.66 16.66
N ALA A 65 5.05 16.76 16.42
CA ALA A 65 5.16 17.96 17.25
C ALA A 65 4.65 17.70 18.67
N ALA A 66 3.53 16.99 18.80
CA ALA A 66 2.97 16.59 20.09
C ALA A 66 3.91 15.67 20.89
N GLU A 67 4.57 14.70 20.24
CA GLU A 67 5.58 13.81 20.87
C GLU A 67 6.73 14.59 21.53
N LYS A 68 7.17 15.69 20.91
CA LYS A 68 8.27 16.53 21.41
C LYS A 68 7.87 17.42 22.59
N SER A 69 6.57 17.67 22.78
CA SER A 69 6.10 18.45 23.91
C SER A 69 6.32 17.66 25.21
N THR A 70 6.93 18.28 26.23
CA THR A 70 7.20 17.65 27.54
C THR A 70 5.95 17.38 28.38
N ALA A 71 4.76 17.61 27.81
CA ALA A 71 3.49 17.32 28.44
C ALA A 71 3.25 15.80 28.50
N ARG A 72 2.58 15.34 29.57
CA ARG A 72 2.18 13.94 29.72
C ARG A 72 1.28 13.55 28.55
N LEU A 73 1.79 12.72 27.64
CA LEU A 73 1.03 12.16 26.53
C LEU A 73 -0.25 11.51 27.03
N CYS A 74 -1.38 11.98 26.54
CA CYS A 74 -2.66 11.38 26.86
C CYS A 74 -2.84 10.03 26.14
N PRO A 75 -3.72 9.15 26.64
CA PRO A 75 -3.91 7.81 26.12
C PRO A 75 -4.18 7.73 24.60
N VAL A 76 -5.04 8.62 24.09
CA VAL A 76 -5.41 8.67 22.66
C VAL A 76 -4.20 9.01 21.78
N ARG A 77 -3.41 10.03 22.18
CA ARG A 77 -2.19 10.40 21.44
C ARG A 77 -1.11 9.32 21.53
N ALA A 78 -1.00 8.63 22.67
CA ALA A 78 -0.12 7.47 22.79
C ALA A 78 -0.56 6.32 21.86
N GLN A 79 -1.87 6.09 21.70
CA GLN A 79 -2.40 5.14 20.72
C GLN A 79 -2.06 5.55 19.28
N ASP A 80 -2.20 6.82 18.91
CA ASP A 80 -1.85 7.30 17.57
C ASP A 80 -0.34 7.17 17.31
N LEU A 81 0.51 7.49 18.29
CA LEU A 81 1.96 7.30 18.16
C LEU A 81 2.34 5.81 18.06
N ALA A 82 1.64 4.92 18.78
CA ALA A 82 1.85 3.49 18.64
C ALA A 82 1.60 3.03 17.20
N GLN A 83 0.50 3.49 16.59
CA GLN A 83 0.20 3.19 15.20
C GLN A 83 1.20 3.84 14.23
N LEU A 84 1.59 5.11 14.46
CA LEU A 84 2.57 5.80 13.63
C LEU A 84 3.91 5.06 13.57
N TYR A 85 4.43 4.60 14.71
CA TYR A 85 5.67 3.85 14.74
C TYR A 85 5.52 2.40 14.26
N PHE A 86 4.31 1.83 14.25
CA PHE A 86 4.05 0.51 13.68
C PHE A 86 4.00 0.55 12.15
N TRP A 87 3.28 1.51 11.58
CA TRP A 87 3.11 1.65 10.13
C TRP A 87 4.24 2.44 9.46
N GLY A 88 4.88 3.33 10.21
CA GLY A 88 5.81 4.32 9.68
C GLY A 88 5.11 5.43 8.87
N GLY A 89 5.90 6.29 8.25
CA GLY A 89 5.44 7.42 7.45
C GLY A 89 6.53 7.91 6.50
N SER A 90 6.30 9.02 5.80
CA SER A 90 7.33 9.68 4.97
C SER A 90 8.52 10.19 5.79
N SER A 91 8.29 10.51 7.06
CA SER A 91 9.28 11.10 7.97
C SER A 91 9.52 10.25 9.23
N VAL A 92 8.92 9.06 9.30
CA VAL A 92 9.00 8.18 10.46
C VAL A 92 9.35 6.77 10.00
N ASN A 93 10.49 6.27 10.45
CA ASN A 93 10.86 4.88 10.25
C ASN A 93 10.03 4.00 11.18
N VAL A 94 9.67 2.83 10.66
CA VAL A 94 8.98 1.81 11.45
C VAL A 94 9.87 1.38 12.63
N ASN A 95 9.30 1.30 13.82
CA ASN A 95 10.01 0.93 15.04
C ASN A 95 9.07 0.20 16.01
N LEU A 96 9.17 -1.13 16.04
CA LEU A 96 8.29 -1.98 16.84
C LEU A 96 8.44 -1.74 18.34
N VAL A 97 9.67 -1.48 18.82
CA VAL A 97 9.95 -1.18 20.24
C VAL A 97 9.27 0.12 20.67
N ARG A 98 9.41 1.20 19.89
CA ARG A 98 8.74 2.47 20.17
C ARG A 98 7.24 2.35 20.07
N SER A 99 6.74 1.64 19.07
CA SER A 99 5.32 1.37 18.88
C SER A 99 4.72 0.70 20.13
N TYR A 100 5.34 -0.39 20.61
CA TYR A 100 4.92 -1.07 21.83
C TYR A 100 4.99 -0.17 23.08
N GLY A 101 6.08 0.59 23.24
CA GLY A 101 6.24 1.52 24.35
C GLY A 101 5.14 2.59 24.42
N TYR A 102 4.69 3.10 23.27
CA TYR A 102 3.54 4.01 23.22
C TYR A 102 2.22 3.30 23.45
N ALA A 103 2.08 2.07 22.95
CA ALA A 103 0.88 1.29 23.19
C ALA A 103 0.66 1.01 24.69
N LEU A 104 1.72 0.73 25.45
CA LEU A 104 1.65 0.60 26.91
C LEU A 104 1.19 1.89 27.60
N LYS A 105 1.66 3.06 27.13
CA LYS A 105 1.25 4.38 27.64
C LYS A 105 -0.21 4.73 27.33
N SER A 106 -0.84 4.06 26.37
CA SER A 106 -2.24 4.27 26.01
C SER A 106 -3.26 3.59 26.95
N ARG A 107 -2.80 2.73 27.87
CA ARG A 107 -3.69 1.94 28.74
C ARG A 107 -4.31 2.83 29.82
N THR A 108 -5.65 2.86 29.88
CA THR A 108 -6.41 3.64 30.88
C THR A 108 -6.90 2.81 32.08
N ALA A 109 -7.00 1.49 31.94
CA ALA A 109 -7.48 0.59 33.00
C ALA A 109 -6.98 -0.85 32.77
N GLU A 110 -5.68 -1.00 32.49
CA GLU A 110 -5.04 -2.26 32.04
C GLU A 110 -5.60 -2.87 30.74
N ARG A 111 -6.68 -2.33 30.18
CA ARG A 111 -7.25 -2.76 28.91
C ARG A 111 -6.64 -1.98 27.75
N TRP A 112 -6.42 -2.69 26.66
CA TRP A 112 -6.02 -2.10 25.39
C TRP A 112 -7.24 -1.43 24.74
N GLY A 113 -7.03 -0.25 24.15
CA GLY A 113 -8.05 0.39 23.31
C GLY A 113 -8.46 -0.53 22.16
N TYR A 114 -9.73 -0.47 21.75
CA TYR A 114 -10.26 -1.33 20.70
C TYR A 114 -9.44 -1.24 19.39
N ASP A 115 -9.01 -0.04 19.03
CA ASP A 115 -8.23 0.20 17.81
C ASP A 115 -6.80 -0.37 17.86
N LEU A 116 -6.28 -0.69 19.05
CA LEU A 116 -4.98 -1.35 19.21
C LEU A 116 -5.09 -2.87 19.36
N ARG A 117 -6.29 -3.46 19.29
CA ARG A 117 -6.48 -4.90 19.54
C ARG A 117 -5.61 -5.78 18.63
N LEU A 118 -5.53 -5.46 17.35
CA LEU A 118 -4.70 -6.21 16.40
C LEU A 118 -3.20 -5.97 16.64
N LEU A 119 -2.81 -4.75 16.99
CA LEU A 119 -1.42 -4.44 17.35
C LEU A 119 -1.02 -5.18 18.62
N HIS A 120 -1.91 -5.31 19.60
CA HIS A 120 -1.67 -6.10 20.80
C HIS A 120 -1.36 -7.56 20.46
N SER A 121 -2.19 -8.21 19.63
CA SER A 121 -1.89 -9.56 19.12
C SER A 121 -0.57 -9.60 18.35
N ALA A 122 -0.23 -8.58 17.57
CA ALA A 122 1.06 -8.50 16.87
C ALA A 122 2.25 -8.43 17.84
N PHE A 123 2.14 -7.66 18.92
CA PHE A 123 3.18 -7.58 19.96
C PHE A 123 3.37 -8.92 20.69
N VAL A 124 2.28 -9.65 20.95
CA VAL A 124 2.35 -11.01 21.52
C VAL A 124 3.02 -11.97 20.54
N LEU A 125 2.68 -11.93 19.24
CA LEU A 125 3.35 -12.74 18.22
C LEU A 125 4.85 -12.43 18.12
N ALA A 126 5.24 -11.18 18.37
CA ALA A 126 6.62 -10.70 18.30
C ALA A 126 7.42 -10.86 19.62
N ASP A 127 6.86 -11.54 20.64
CA ASP A 127 7.45 -11.74 21.97
C ASP A 127 7.71 -10.43 22.76
N PHE A 128 6.99 -9.34 22.45
CA PHE A 128 7.03 -8.08 23.20
C PHE A 128 6.07 -8.06 24.40
N ASP A 129 4.99 -8.83 24.33
CA ASP A 129 3.94 -8.92 25.34
C ASP A 129 3.59 -10.40 25.63
N GLN A 130 3.30 -10.72 26.89
CA GLN A 130 3.02 -12.10 27.35
C GLN A 130 1.65 -12.22 28.03
N SER A 131 0.76 -11.26 27.81
CA SER A 131 -0.59 -11.23 28.42
C SER A 131 -1.49 -12.38 27.98
N PHE A 132 -1.20 -13.00 26.83
CA PHE A 132 -1.79 -14.26 26.38
C PHE A 132 -0.83 -15.03 25.45
N SER A 133 -1.20 -16.26 25.08
CA SER A 133 -0.34 -17.12 24.27
C SER A 133 -0.32 -16.69 22.79
N PRO A 134 0.76 -16.95 22.04
CA PRO A 134 0.79 -16.65 20.61
C PRO A 134 -0.28 -17.40 19.80
N GLU A 135 -0.76 -18.54 20.27
CA GLU A 135 -1.89 -19.26 19.68
C GLU A 135 -3.22 -18.48 19.83
N GLU A 136 -3.46 -17.83 20.97
CA GLU A 136 -4.59 -16.90 21.10
C GLU A 136 -4.39 -15.66 20.23
N ALA A 137 -3.16 -15.13 20.15
CA ALA A 137 -2.83 -14.02 19.28
C ALA A 137 -3.17 -14.31 17.81
N LEU A 138 -2.75 -15.48 17.29
CA LEU A 138 -3.09 -15.90 15.95
C LEU A 138 -4.60 -16.13 15.78
N ARG A 139 -5.28 -16.73 16.78
CA ARG A 139 -6.74 -16.91 16.75
C ARG A 139 -7.49 -15.58 16.65
N HIS A 140 -7.00 -14.51 17.27
CA HIS A 140 -7.57 -13.18 17.06
C HIS A 140 -7.49 -12.75 15.60
N PHE A 141 -6.34 -12.91 14.93
CA PHE A 141 -6.21 -12.60 13.51
C PHE A 141 -7.12 -13.47 12.65
N GLN A 142 -7.14 -14.78 12.88
CA GLN A 142 -7.98 -15.72 12.11
C GLN A 142 -9.47 -15.36 12.25
N ARG A 143 -9.96 -15.01 13.45
CA ARG A 143 -11.34 -14.53 13.64
C ARG A 143 -11.67 -13.28 12.82
N GLU A 144 -10.72 -12.35 12.68
CA GLU A 144 -10.93 -11.15 11.86
C GLU A 144 -10.92 -11.49 10.36
N ILE A 145 -10.02 -12.38 9.94
CA ILE A 145 -9.90 -12.84 8.55
C ILE A 145 -11.14 -13.61 8.10
N ASP A 146 -11.66 -14.49 8.97
CA ASP A 146 -12.80 -15.35 8.70
C ASP A 146 -14.16 -14.68 9.00
N SER A 147 -14.16 -13.41 9.43
CA SER A 147 -15.37 -12.70 9.90
C SER A 147 -16.44 -12.46 8.82
N GLY A 148 -16.12 -12.70 7.53
CA GLY A 148 -16.95 -12.30 6.39
C GLY A 148 -16.99 -10.79 6.13
N VAL A 149 -16.39 -9.97 7.00
CA VAL A 149 -16.33 -8.51 6.86
C VAL A 149 -15.01 -8.11 6.20
N ALA A 150 -15.06 -7.70 4.93
CA ALA A 150 -13.88 -7.40 4.11
C ALA A 150 -12.90 -6.45 4.82
N LEU A 151 -13.39 -5.37 5.43
CA LEU A 151 -12.54 -4.39 6.12
C LEU A 151 -11.79 -4.97 7.33
N ARG A 152 -12.45 -5.81 8.13
CA ARG A 152 -11.83 -6.44 9.31
C ARG A 152 -10.73 -7.41 8.88
N ARG A 153 -11.04 -8.23 7.87
CA ARG A 153 -10.08 -9.13 7.23
C ARG A 153 -8.86 -8.37 6.70
N ASP A 154 -9.08 -7.34 5.89
CA ASP A 154 -7.98 -6.65 5.22
C ASP A 154 -7.08 -5.90 6.22
N LYS A 155 -7.64 -5.37 7.32
CA LYS A 155 -6.84 -4.82 8.44
C LYS A 155 -6.01 -5.88 9.16
N ALA A 156 -6.58 -7.06 9.44
CA ALA A 156 -5.86 -8.16 10.04
C ALA A 156 -4.67 -8.60 9.16
N LEU A 157 -4.90 -8.75 7.86
CA LEU A 157 -3.85 -9.07 6.88
C LEU A 157 -2.80 -7.96 6.78
N ALA A 158 -3.19 -6.69 6.79
CA ALA A 158 -2.26 -5.57 6.75
C ALA A 158 -1.34 -5.55 7.98
N VAL A 159 -1.87 -5.78 9.18
CA VAL A 159 -1.07 -5.82 10.42
C VAL A 159 -0.10 -7.01 10.39
N LEU A 160 -0.55 -8.19 9.96
CA LEU A 160 0.32 -9.35 9.82
C LEU A 160 1.44 -9.13 8.82
N ASN A 161 1.12 -8.59 7.63
CA ASN A 161 2.14 -8.30 6.62
C ASN A 161 3.15 -7.25 7.08
N GLN A 162 2.68 -6.18 7.75
CA GLN A 162 3.57 -5.20 8.34
C GLN A 162 4.47 -5.85 9.38
N LEU A 163 3.92 -6.68 10.28
CA LEU A 163 4.71 -7.40 11.26
C LEU A 163 5.74 -8.33 10.60
N SER A 164 5.35 -9.07 9.56
CA SER A 164 6.25 -9.95 8.80
C SER A 164 7.40 -9.20 8.13
N SER A 165 7.20 -7.94 7.75
CA SER A 165 8.27 -7.08 7.21
C SER A 165 9.25 -6.57 8.27
N LEU A 166 8.93 -6.71 9.56
CA LEU A 166 9.75 -6.24 10.69
C LEU A 166 10.48 -7.37 11.41
N LEU A 167 10.06 -8.61 11.17
CA LEU A 167 10.62 -9.78 11.82
C LEU A 167 11.59 -10.52 10.88
N PRO A 168 12.55 -11.29 11.42
CA PRO A 168 13.48 -12.04 10.60
C PRO A 168 12.76 -13.06 9.72
N TYR A 169 13.15 -13.14 8.45
CA TYR A 169 12.62 -14.07 7.47
C TYR A 169 13.66 -15.09 7.02
N SER A 170 13.17 -16.25 6.60
CA SER A 170 13.97 -17.35 6.10
C SER A 170 13.23 -18.08 4.98
N THR A 171 13.84 -18.26 3.81
CA THR A 171 13.35 -19.21 2.81
C THR A 171 13.65 -20.62 3.31
N ALA A 172 12.65 -21.31 3.87
CA ALA A 172 12.85 -22.68 4.28
C ALA A 172 12.88 -23.58 3.05
N GLY A 173 13.94 -24.38 2.88
CA GLY A 173 13.87 -25.54 1.99
C GLY A 173 12.80 -26.51 2.52
N ALA A 174 12.18 -27.27 1.62
CA ALA A 174 11.21 -28.30 1.99
C ALA A 174 11.77 -29.21 3.11
N GLY A 175 10.98 -29.47 4.15
CA GLY A 175 11.32 -30.39 5.25
C GLY A 175 11.92 -29.74 6.52
N GLY A 176 12.15 -28.43 6.55
CA GLY A 176 12.68 -27.73 7.73
C GLY A 176 11.63 -27.18 8.71
N VAL A 177 10.34 -27.30 8.39
CA VAL A 177 9.24 -26.66 9.13
C VAL A 177 8.21 -27.70 9.52
N PHE A 178 7.68 -27.62 10.73
CA PHE A 178 6.84 -28.64 11.35
C PHE A 178 5.60 -28.03 12.01
N LYS A 179 4.47 -28.75 11.96
CA LYS A 179 3.22 -28.34 12.61
C LYS A 179 3.28 -28.48 14.13
N ASP A 180 4.13 -29.37 14.63
CA ASP A 180 4.32 -29.65 16.05
C ASP A 180 5.75 -29.38 16.53
N ARG A 181 5.89 -29.13 17.83
CA ARG A 181 7.16 -28.81 18.49
C ARG A 181 8.14 -30.00 18.52
N ASP A 182 7.63 -31.23 18.41
CA ASP A 182 8.43 -32.45 18.45
C ASP A 182 8.92 -32.87 17.05
N PHE A 183 8.68 -32.03 16.04
CA PHE A 183 9.12 -32.19 14.65
C PHE A 183 8.63 -33.47 13.98
N ARG A 184 7.42 -33.94 14.32
CA ARG A 184 6.86 -35.20 13.78
C ARG A 184 6.04 -35.00 12.51
N GLN A 185 5.42 -33.85 12.36
CA GLN A 185 4.50 -33.53 11.28
C GLN A 185 5.09 -32.42 10.42
N PRO A 186 5.79 -32.74 9.33
CA PRO A 186 6.34 -31.72 8.46
C PRO A 186 5.22 -30.89 7.83
N TYR A 187 5.52 -29.62 7.64
CA TYR A 187 4.70 -28.68 6.91
C TYR A 187 5.07 -28.80 5.43
N ALA A 188 4.14 -29.28 4.60
CA ALA A 188 4.35 -29.37 3.16
C ALA A 188 4.36 -27.98 2.51
N ASP A 189 5.19 -27.80 1.48
CA ASP A 189 5.13 -26.68 0.54
C ASP A 189 5.18 -25.28 1.20
N VAL A 190 6.20 -25.06 2.03
CA VAL A 190 6.45 -23.75 2.66
C VAL A 190 7.46 -22.94 1.83
N ASP A 191 6.98 -21.88 1.18
CA ASP A 191 7.82 -20.96 0.38
C ASP A 191 8.81 -20.15 1.24
N GLY A 192 8.50 -19.97 2.53
CA GLY A 192 9.35 -19.32 3.52
C GLY A 192 8.63 -19.07 4.83
N VAL A 193 9.37 -18.64 5.85
CA VAL A 193 8.90 -18.51 7.23
C VAL A 193 9.30 -17.19 7.87
N VAL A 194 8.40 -16.62 8.66
CA VAL A 194 8.71 -15.47 9.53
C VAL A 194 9.01 -15.98 10.93
N ILE A 195 10.19 -15.65 11.44
CA ILE A 195 10.65 -16.09 12.75
C ILE A 195 10.04 -15.17 13.81
N LEU A 196 9.17 -15.75 14.66
CA LEU A 196 8.46 -15.03 15.72
C LEU A 196 9.29 -14.96 17.00
N ALA A 197 9.84 -16.10 17.41
CA ALA A 197 10.65 -16.20 18.62
C ALA A 197 11.68 -17.33 18.49
N ARG A 198 12.89 -17.10 19.01
CA ARG A 198 13.95 -18.11 19.11
C ARG A 198 14.08 -18.61 20.55
N ARG A 199 14.06 -19.93 20.73
CA ARG A 199 14.41 -20.62 21.97
C ARG A 199 15.63 -21.52 21.70
N GLU A 200 16.20 -22.14 22.74
CA GLU A 200 17.49 -22.82 22.63
C GLU A 200 17.52 -23.92 21.54
N ASN A 201 16.46 -24.72 21.41
CA ASN A 201 16.43 -25.88 20.49
C ASN A 201 15.39 -25.77 19.36
N HIS A 202 14.53 -24.75 19.39
CA HIS A 202 13.48 -24.56 18.41
C HIS A 202 13.10 -23.07 18.26
N GLN A 203 12.54 -22.74 17.11
CA GLN A 203 11.98 -21.44 16.78
C GLN A 203 10.51 -21.61 16.51
N ARG A 204 9.73 -20.66 17.00
CA ARG A 204 8.34 -20.51 16.57
C ARG A 204 8.33 -19.65 15.33
N VAL A 205 7.61 -20.09 14.32
CA VAL A 205 7.52 -19.40 13.04
C VAL A 205 6.07 -19.20 12.64
N LEU A 206 5.81 -18.12 11.90
CA LEU A 206 4.58 -17.92 11.16
C LEU A 206 4.78 -18.47 9.76
N VAL A 207 3.81 -19.25 9.28
CA VAL A 207 3.73 -19.75 7.91
C VAL A 207 2.45 -19.28 7.23
N SER A 208 2.48 -19.12 5.90
CA SER A 208 1.28 -18.98 5.09
C SER A 208 0.96 -20.32 4.46
N ASP A 209 -0.26 -20.83 4.64
CA ASP A 209 -0.69 -22.04 3.95
C ASP A 209 -1.00 -21.79 2.46
N ALA A 210 -1.44 -22.85 1.76
CA ALA A 210 -1.70 -22.83 0.33
C ALA A 210 -2.79 -21.82 -0.08
N GLN A 211 -3.70 -21.46 0.83
CA GLN A 211 -4.78 -20.50 0.63
C GLN A 211 -4.36 -19.07 1.00
N GLY A 212 -3.18 -18.91 1.60
CA GLY A 212 -2.71 -17.62 2.07
C GLY A 212 -3.02 -17.34 3.54
N MET A 213 -3.46 -18.34 4.31
CA MET A 213 -3.87 -18.13 5.70
C MET A 213 -2.68 -18.31 6.66
N PRO A 214 -2.58 -17.46 7.69
CA PRO A 214 -1.49 -17.51 8.65
C PRO A 214 -1.66 -18.70 9.61
N GLN A 215 -0.59 -19.47 9.80
CA GLN A 215 -0.50 -20.60 10.72
C GLN A 215 0.76 -20.51 11.58
N LEU A 216 0.71 -21.04 12.79
CA LEU A 216 1.91 -21.23 13.62
C LEU A 216 2.55 -22.57 13.28
N ALA A 217 3.87 -22.57 13.22
CA ALA A 217 4.69 -23.75 13.04
C ALA A 217 5.98 -23.66 13.85
N TRP A 218 6.77 -24.72 13.80
CA TRP A 218 8.02 -24.89 14.52
C TRP A 218 9.16 -25.22 13.56
N MET A 219 10.34 -24.71 13.87
CA MET A 219 11.57 -24.96 13.12
C MET A 219 12.71 -25.25 14.11
N PRO A 220 13.56 -26.27 13.90
CA PRO A 220 14.68 -26.55 14.80
C PRO A 220 15.75 -25.45 14.78
N VAL A 221 16.52 -25.31 15.86
CA VAL A 221 17.65 -24.37 15.98
C VAL A 221 18.97 -25.15 15.92
N GLY A 222 19.75 -24.96 14.85
CA GLY A 222 21.11 -25.52 14.69
C GLY A 222 21.20 -26.91 14.05
N GLY A 223 22.24 -27.13 13.22
CA GLY A 223 22.65 -28.43 12.63
C GLY A 223 22.64 -28.51 11.08
N GLY A 224 23.81 -28.36 10.44
CA GLY A 224 24.06 -28.66 9.02
C GLY A 224 23.73 -27.55 7.99
N ASP A 225 24.20 -27.74 6.74
CA ASP A 225 23.95 -26.85 5.58
C ASP A 225 22.46 -26.65 5.22
N GLN A 226 21.56 -27.33 5.94
CA GLN A 226 20.11 -27.26 5.76
C GLN A 226 19.40 -26.31 6.72
N VAL A 227 20.12 -25.59 7.61
CA VAL A 227 19.52 -24.52 8.42
C VAL A 227 19.38 -23.27 7.57
N PRO A 228 18.16 -22.85 7.19
CA PRO A 228 18.00 -21.64 6.42
C PRO A 228 18.34 -20.45 7.32
N ARG A 229 19.38 -19.70 6.94
CA ARG A 229 19.83 -18.52 7.69
C ARG A 229 18.81 -17.41 7.50
N ALA A 230 18.57 -16.61 8.55
CA ALA A 230 17.76 -15.41 8.42
C ALA A 230 18.36 -14.52 7.33
N GLN A 231 17.59 -14.25 6.28
CA GLN A 231 18.03 -13.50 5.09
C GLN A 231 17.77 -11.98 5.23
N GLY A 232 17.12 -11.56 6.31
CA GLY A 232 16.69 -10.19 6.55
C GLY A 232 15.18 -10.10 6.73
N ALA A 233 14.61 -8.91 6.53
CA ALA A 233 13.18 -8.69 6.46
C ALA A 233 12.63 -9.06 5.06
N ILE A 234 11.37 -9.49 4.97
CA ILE A 234 10.70 -9.68 3.68
C ILE A 234 10.40 -8.31 3.07
N ASP A 235 10.86 -8.08 1.85
CA ASP A 235 10.43 -6.95 1.03
C ASP A 235 9.27 -7.39 0.12
N GLY A 236 8.10 -7.59 0.71
CA GLY A 236 6.93 -8.20 0.06
C GLY A 236 5.76 -8.43 1.01
N LEU A 237 4.61 -8.83 0.46
CA LEU A 237 3.49 -9.33 1.25
C LEU A 237 3.73 -10.80 1.58
N TYR A 238 3.69 -11.17 2.85
CA TYR A 238 3.89 -12.54 3.28
C TYR A 238 2.59 -13.34 3.26
N VAL A 239 1.55 -12.78 3.90
CA VAL A 239 0.21 -13.35 3.96
C VAL A 239 -0.59 -12.77 2.79
N GLN A 240 -0.92 -13.63 1.82
CA GLN A 240 -1.48 -13.23 0.54
C GLN A 240 -2.70 -14.09 0.19
N ARG A 241 -3.85 -13.47 -0.05
CA ARG A 241 -5.01 -14.21 -0.57
C ARG A 241 -4.71 -14.78 -1.96
N ARG A 242 -5.06 -16.06 -2.16
CA ARG A 242 -4.90 -16.78 -3.43
C ARG A 242 -6.27 -17.24 -3.94
N PRO A 243 -6.54 -17.15 -5.25
CA PRO A 243 -7.72 -17.78 -5.86
C PRO A 243 -7.72 -19.30 -5.63
N THR A 244 -8.91 -19.86 -5.45
CA THR A 244 -9.11 -21.29 -5.25
C THR A 244 -8.66 -22.07 -6.49
N LEU A 245 -7.97 -23.20 -6.31
CA LEU A 245 -7.58 -24.08 -7.42
C LEU A 245 -8.81 -24.68 -8.10
N GLY A 246 -8.89 -24.56 -9.43
CA GLY A 246 -9.97 -25.15 -10.22
C GLY A 246 -11.25 -24.32 -10.32
N ALA A 247 -11.27 -23.07 -9.83
CA ALA A 247 -12.41 -22.17 -10.04
C ALA A 247 -12.64 -21.90 -11.54
N THR A 248 -13.89 -21.98 -11.98
CA THR A 248 -14.29 -21.83 -13.40
C THR A 248 -14.43 -20.36 -13.85
N GLY A 249 -14.06 -19.40 -13.01
CA GLY A 249 -14.16 -17.97 -13.26
C GLY A 249 -13.15 -17.16 -12.46
N ALA A 250 -13.27 -15.83 -12.52
CA ALA A 250 -12.42 -14.91 -11.77
C ALA A 250 -12.89 -14.76 -10.31
N GLU A 251 -12.05 -15.09 -9.34
CA GLU A 251 -12.35 -14.94 -7.91
C GLU A 251 -11.87 -13.59 -7.36
N ASP A 252 -12.65 -12.91 -6.53
CA ASP A 252 -12.18 -11.70 -5.83
C ASP A 252 -11.22 -12.06 -4.68
N SER A 253 -9.96 -12.30 -5.04
CA SER A 253 -8.83 -12.51 -4.13
C SER A 253 -8.14 -11.21 -3.72
N ARG A 254 -8.68 -10.04 -4.09
CA ARG A 254 -8.05 -8.74 -3.80
C ARG A 254 -8.00 -8.51 -2.28
N GLN A 255 -6.91 -7.90 -1.83
CA GLN A 255 -6.72 -7.49 -0.44
C GLN A 255 -6.23 -6.04 -0.37
N GLN A 256 -6.82 -5.24 0.50
CA GLN A 256 -6.35 -3.87 0.70
C GLN A 256 -4.95 -3.89 1.33
N VAL A 257 -4.05 -3.04 0.87
CA VAL A 257 -2.68 -2.91 1.38
C VAL A 257 -2.36 -1.47 1.73
N TRP A 258 -1.57 -1.29 2.79
CA TRP A 258 -1.21 0.02 3.32
C TRP A 258 -0.27 0.80 2.40
N ARG A 259 0.71 0.06 1.88
CA ARG A 259 1.79 0.53 1.04
C ARG A 259 2.23 -0.65 0.20
N ALA A 260 2.60 -0.39 -1.05
CA ALA A 260 3.31 -1.38 -1.83
C ALA A 260 4.66 -1.71 -1.15
N PRO A 261 5.15 -2.95 -1.22
CA PRO A 261 6.50 -3.28 -0.77
C PRO A 261 7.54 -2.47 -1.57
N GLN A 262 8.73 -2.25 -1.01
CA GLN A 262 9.77 -1.47 -1.68
C GLN A 262 10.27 -2.14 -2.97
N SER A 263 10.13 -3.46 -3.04
CA SER A 263 10.45 -4.28 -4.20
C SER A 263 9.47 -4.07 -5.36
N ALA A 264 8.26 -3.58 -5.10
CA ALA A 264 7.27 -3.27 -6.12
C ALA A 264 7.44 -1.83 -6.65
N PRO A 265 7.10 -1.57 -7.93
CA PRO A 265 7.12 -0.22 -8.45
C PRO A 265 6.13 0.68 -7.70
N SER A 266 6.55 1.93 -7.45
CA SER A 266 5.65 2.96 -6.94
C SER A 266 4.43 3.07 -7.86
N THR A 267 3.24 3.01 -7.27
CA THR A 267 1.99 2.90 -8.02
C THR A 267 1.00 3.93 -7.52
N GLY A 268 0.40 4.65 -8.46
CA GLY A 268 -0.51 5.77 -8.21
C GLY A 268 -1.72 5.75 -9.14
N VAL A 269 -2.50 6.82 -9.08
CA VAL A 269 -3.70 7.00 -9.91
C VAL A 269 -3.38 7.92 -11.07
N LEU A 270 -3.64 7.47 -12.29
CA LEU A 270 -3.69 8.29 -13.49
C LEU A 270 -5.12 8.80 -13.67
N LEU A 271 -5.27 10.13 -13.68
CA LEU A 271 -6.53 10.83 -13.89
C LEU A 271 -6.54 11.45 -15.28
N SER A 272 -7.47 10.99 -16.11
CA SER A 272 -7.72 11.53 -17.44
C SER A 272 -9.12 12.13 -17.45
N ARG A 273 -9.25 13.42 -17.76
CA ARG A 273 -10.56 14.08 -17.95
C ARG A 273 -10.80 14.31 -19.41
N PHE A 274 -12.02 14.09 -19.86
CA PHE A 274 -12.43 14.15 -21.25
C PHE A 274 -13.66 15.01 -21.41
N ARG A 275 -13.81 15.59 -22.61
CA ARG A 275 -15.11 15.97 -23.15
C ARG A 275 -15.55 14.86 -24.11
N GLN A 276 -16.73 14.29 -23.86
CA GLN A 276 -17.34 13.29 -24.72
C GLN A 276 -17.98 13.95 -25.97
N ARG A 277 -18.37 13.15 -26.96
CA ARG A 277 -19.00 13.65 -28.20
C ARG A 277 -20.30 14.42 -27.95
N ASP A 278 -21.04 14.04 -26.92
CA ASP A 278 -22.28 14.72 -26.49
C ASP A 278 -22.03 16.00 -25.69
N GLY A 279 -20.75 16.37 -25.47
CA GLY A 279 -20.33 17.53 -24.70
C GLY A 279 -20.24 17.27 -23.19
N SER A 280 -20.66 16.11 -22.69
CA SER A 280 -20.56 15.76 -21.27
C SER A 280 -19.10 15.56 -20.84
N LEU A 281 -18.87 15.71 -19.53
CA LEU A 281 -17.55 15.51 -18.94
C LEU A 281 -17.42 14.08 -18.41
N PHE A 282 -16.31 13.44 -18.73
CA PHE A 282 -15.96 12.11 -18.22
C PHE A 282 -14.59 12.15 -17.53
N GLU A 283 -14.45 11.43 -16.41
CA GLU A 283 -13.17 11.27 -15.71
C GLU A 283 -12.84 9.79 -15.63
N SER A 284 -11.80 9.38 -16.35
CA SER A 284 -11.21 8.05 -16.19
C SER A 284 -10.21 8.06 -15.05
N ARG A 285 -10.27 7.01 -14.23
CA ARG A 285 -9.32 6.70 -13.17
C ARG A 285 -8.67 5.39 -13.54
N CYS A 286 -7.37 5.44 -13.79
CA CYS A 286 -6.56 4.27 -14.05
C CYS A 286 -5.46 4.16 -13.01
N THR A 287 -4.84 2.98 -12.95
CA THR A 287 -3.62 2.75 -12.20
C THR A 287 -2.43 2.98 -13.11
N ALA A 288 -1.36 3.60 -12.59
CA ALA A 288 -0.09 3.73 -13.29
C ALA A 288 1.07 3.40 -12.36
N SER A 289 2.10 2.77 -12.90
CA SER A 289 3.30 2.36 -12.15
C SER A 289 4.53 3.09 -12.65
N GLN A 290 5.38 3.51 -11.73
CA GLN A 290 6.58 4.29 -12.03
C GLN A 290 7.71 3.40 -12.58
N LEU A 291 8.25 3.76 -13.73
CA LEU A 291 9.41 3.12 -14.37
C LEU A 291 10.73 3.84 -14.07
N SER A 292 10.68 5.16 -13.92
CA SER A 292 11.81 5.99 -13.47
C SER A 292 11.27 7.31 -12.91
N GLU A 293 12.14 8.23 -12.52
CA GLU A 293 11.73 9.46 -11.82
C GLU A 293 10.66 10.27 -12.55
N GLN A 294 10.69 10.30 -13.88
CA GLN A 294 9.74 11.07 -14.70
C GLN A 294 8.83 10.19 -15.56
N TRP A 295 8.91 8.87 -15.44
CA TRP A 295 8.26 7.97 -16.40
C TRP A 295 7.34 6.97 -15.72
N LEU A 296 6.13 6.85 -16.23
CA LEU A 296 5.14 5.87 -15.82
C LEU A 296 4.79 4.94 -16.98
N ILE A 297 4.30 3.75 -16.63
CA ILE A 297 3.59 2.84 -17.53
C ILE A 297 2.14 2.70 -17.08
N SER A 298 1.22 2.67 -18.04
CA SER A 298 -0.20 2.40 -17.84
C SER A 298 -0.82 1.85 -19.13
N ALA A 299 -2.13 1.65 -19.14
CA ALA A 299 -2.86 1.19 -20.31
C ALA A 299 -3.10 2.34 -21.28
N ALA A 300 -3.08 2.06 -22.58
CA ALA A 300 -3.36 3.05 -23.60
C ALA A 300 -4.82 3.52 -23.52
N HIS A 301 -5.75 2.61 -23.25
CA HIS A 301 -7.17 2.93 -23.21
C HIS A 301 -7.55 3.99 -22.16
N CYS A 302 -6.67 4.23 -21.18
CA CYS A 302 -6.81 5.29 -20.18
C CYS A 302 -6.72 6.71 -20.78
N LEU A 303 -6.36 6.82 -22.06
CA LEU A 303 -6.32 8.06 -22.84
C LEU A 303 -7.56 8.24 -23.73
N PHE A 304 -8.61 7.45 -23.53
CA PHE A 304 -9.85 7.53 -24.30
C PHE A 304 -11.07 7.49 -23.38
N ALA A 305 -12.11 8.23 -23.75
CA ALA A 305 -13.43 8.07 -23.14
C ALA A 305 -14.14 6.80 -23.68
N PRO A 306 -15.19 6.30 -23.01
CA PRO A 306 -15.92 5.11 -23.43
C PRO A 306 -16.54 5.19 -24.84
N ASP A 307 -16.80 6.40 -25.33
CA ASP A 307 -17.29 6.67 -26.69
C ASP A 307 -16.15 6.76 -27.74
N GLY A 308 -14.91 6.48 -27.33
CA GLY A 308 -13.69 6.59 -28.13
C GLY A 308 -13.14 8.01 -28.27
N SER A 309 -13.72 9.01 -27.60
CA SER A 309 -13.24 10.40 -27.67
C SER A 309 -11.83 10.55 -27.10
N ARG A 310 -11.00 11.32 -27.82
CA ARG A 310 -9.61 11.63 -27.49
C ARG A 310 -9.42 13.05 -26.93
N GLN A 311 -10.49 13.83 -26.79
CA GLN A 311 -10.42 15.21 -26.33
C GLN A 311 -10.17 15.25 -24.82
N ILE A 312 -8.90 15.08 -24.43
CA ILE A 312 -8.47 15.18 -23.04
C ILE A 312 -8.49 16.65 -22.63
N LEU A 313 -9.05 16.96 -21.48
CA LEU A 313 -9.05 18.29 -20.86
C LEU A 313 -7.94 18.42 -19.82
N SER A 314 -7.57 17.30 -19.16
CA SER A 314 -6.44 17.26 -18.25
C SER A 314 -5.94 15.83 -18.07
N LEU A 315 -4.62 15.67 -17.96
CA LEU A 315 -3.96 14.41 -17.64
C LEU A 315 -3.01 14.60 -16.46
N ARG A 316 -3.28 13.92 -15.34
CA ARG A 316 -2.55 14.08 -14.09
C ARG A 316 -2.25 12.76 -13.41
N TYR A 317 -1.13 12.68 -12.72
CA TYR A 317 -0.75 11.55 -11.89
C TYR A 317 -0.80 11.91 -10.40
N ILE A 318 -1.37 11.03 -9.59
CA ILE A 318 -1.39 11.14 -8.14
C ILE A 318 -0.57 9.97 -7.58
N ALA A 319 0.66 10.27 -7.17
CA ALA A 319 1.61 9.29 -6.67
C ALA A 319 1.19 8.65 -5.35
N SER A 320 0.57 9.44 -4.47
CA SER A 320 -0.01 8.95 -3.24
C SER A 320 -1.43 9.48 -3.09
N PRO A 321 -2.42 8.61 -2.88
CA PRO A 321 -3.80 9.02 -2.60
C PRO A 321 -3.96 9.98 -1.42
N PHE A 322 -3.03 9.96 -0.47
CA PHE A 322 -3.05 10.81 0.73
C PHE A 322 -2.42 12.20 0.48
N ALA A 323 -1.93 12.43 -0.73
CA ALA A 323 -1.36 13.70 -1.19
C ALA A 323 -2.09 14.20 -2.45
N LEU A 324 -3.43 14.22 -2.42
CA LEU A 324 -4.27 14.68 -3.54
C LEU A 324 -3.89 16.08 -4.05
N ALA A 325 -3.44 16.95 -3.16
CA ALA A 325 -2.97 18.29 -3.50
C ALA A 325 -1.71 18.30 -4.38
N ASN A 326 -0.97 17.19 -4.44
CA ASN A 326 0.32 17.05 -5.13
C ASN A 326 0.18 16.24 -6.43
N SER A 327 -0.93 16.38 -7.16
CA SER A 327 -1.05 15.77 -8.48
C SER A 327 -0.05 16.41 -9.45
N ILE A 328 0.65 15.59 -10.22
CA ILE A 328 1.68 16.03 -11.18
C ILE A 328 1.09 15.98 -12.58
N ALA A 329 1.28 17.04 -13.36
CA ALA A 329 0.85 17.05 -14.76
C ALA A 329 1.67 16.05 -15.59
N VAL A 330 1.03 15.43 -16.58
CA VAL A 330 1.71 14.67 -17.63
C VAL A 330 2.00 15.61 -18.80
N THR A 331 3.24 15.64 -19.28
CA THR A 331 3.69 16.55 -20.35
C THR A 331 3.72 15.89 -21.72
N ARG A 332 3.94 14.56 -21.76
CA ARG A 332 4.04 13.81 -23.00
C ARG A 332 3.65 12.35 -22.78
N VAL A 333 3.08 11.73 -23.81
CA VAL A 333 2.73 10.31 -23.78
C VAL A 333 3.20 9.60 -25.03
N TRP A 334 3.45 8.29 -24.88
CA TRP A 334 3.78 7.39 -25.97
C TRP A 334 2.78 6.26 -25.92
N VAL A 335 2.01 6.11 -26.99
CA VAL A 335 0.98 5.07 -27.12
C VAL A 335 1.48 4.02 -28.10
N HIS A 336 1.19 2.76 -27.84
CA HIS A 336 1.49 1.70 -28.78
C HIS A 336 0.92 2.02 -30.18
N ARG A 337 1.70 1.88 -31.25
CA ARG A 337 1.33 2.40 -32.59
C ARG A 337 0.05 1.79 -33.14
N GLU A 338 -0.14 0.51 -32.84
CA GLU A 338 -1.30 -0.29 -33.29
C GLU A 338 -2.52 -0.14 -32.38
N HIS A 339 -2.46 0.71 -31.34
CA HIS A 339 -3.61 0.87 -30.45
C HIS A 339 -4.72 1.69 -31.11
N ASP A 340 -5.87 1.06 -31.27
CA ASP A 340 -7.11 1.69 -31.68
C ASP A 340 -8.23 1.42 -30.67
N SER A 341 -8.81 2.50 -30.14
CA SER A 341 -9.99 2.45 -29.28
C SER A 341 -11.22 1.85 -29.99
N GLY A 342 -11.27 1.93 -31.32
CA GLY A 342 -12.32 1.31 -32.14
C GLY A 342 -12.38 -0.21 -32.00
N ASP A 343 -11.25 -0.87 -31.74
CA ASP A 343 -11.19 -2.34 -31.60
C ASP A 343 -12.01 -2.87 -30.42
N GLN A 344 -12.25 -2.03 -29.40
CA GLN A 344 -13.14 -2.37 -28.30
C GLN A 344 -14.58 -2.57 -28.79
N THR A 345 -15.04 -1.72 -29.70
CA THR A 345 -16.43 -1.72 -30.20
C THR A 345 -16.68 -2.81 -31.23
N THR A 346 -15.65 -3.23 -31.98
CA THR A 346 -15.73 -4.32 -32.95
C THR A 346 -15.57 -5.70 -32.31
N GLY A 347 -15.23 -5.75 -31.01
CA GLY A 347 -15.01 -7.00 -30.27
C GLY A 347 -13.64 -7.63 -30.54
N ASN A 348 -12.70 -6.92 -31.16
CA ASN A 348 -11.36 -7.42 -31.41
C ASN A 348 -10.48 -7.29 -30.14
N VAL A 349 -10.78 -8.12 -29.15
CA VAL A 349 -10.09 -8.14 -27.84
C VAL A 349 -8.58 -8.32 -28.00
N ALA A 350 -8.14 -9.06 -29.02
CA ALA A 350 -6.73 -9.33 -29.27
C ALA A 350 -5.95 -8.10 -29.73
N SER A 351 -6.44 -7.41 -30.76
CA SER A 351 -5.82 -6.16 -31.22
C SER A 351 -5.86 -5.08 -30.15
N TYR A 352 -7.05 -4.88 -29.55
CA TYR A 352 -7.26 -3.88 -28.51
C TYR A 352 -6.31 -4.10 -27.33
N SER A 353 -6.32 -5.29 -26.74
CA SER A 353 -5.57 -5.55 -25.51
C SER A 353 -4.08 -5.81 -25.77
N GLY A 354 -3.72 -6.40 -26.92
CA GLY A 354 -2.32 -6.63 -27.29
C GLY A 354 -1.54 -5.34 -27.56
N SER A 355 -2.24 -4.25 -27.86
CA SER A 355 -1.68 -2.91 -28.05
C SER A 355 -1.93 -1.96 -26.87
N ASP A 356 -2.57 -2.42 -25.79
CA ASP A 356 -3.07 -1.55 -24.71
C ASP A 356 -1.97 -1.14 -23.70
N ILE A 357 -0.92 -0.50 -24.21
CA ILE A 357 0.25 -0.07 -23.44
C ILE A 357 0.58 1.38 -23.79
N ALA A 358 0.77 2.20 -22.76
CA ALA A 358 1.24 3.57 -22.92
C ALA A 358 2.26 3.97 -21.85
N LEU A 359 3.15 4.88 -22.22
CA LEU A 359 4.13 5.50 -21.35
C LEU A 359 3.80 6.98 -21.17
N PHE A 360 4.04 7.50 -19.96
CA PHE A 360 3.65 8.85 -19.57
C PHE A 360 4.85 9.56 -18.95
N LYS A 361 5.21 10.73 -19.49
CA LYS A 361 6.26 11.60 -18.95
C LYS A 361 5.66 12.65 -18.02
N LEU A 362 6.16 12.69 -16.79
CA LEU A 362 5.74 13.63 -15.76
C LEU A 362 6.41 15.00 -15.96
N ALA A 363 5.69 16.07 -15.60
CA ALA A 363 6.23 17.42 -15.57
C ALA A 363 7.30 17.62 -14.48
N GLN A 364 7.25 16.81 -13.43
CA GLN A 364 8.14 16.85 -12.28
C GLN A 364 8.67 15.45 -11.98
N SER A 365 9.96 15.37 -11.65
CA SER A 365 10.58 14.14 -11.15
C SER A 365 10.01 13.73 -9.79
N LEU A 366 9.64 12.46 -9.68
CA LEU A 366 9.30 11.80 -8.42
C LEU A 366 10.44 10.88 -8.00
N PRO A 367 10.99 11.02 -6.80
CA PRO A 367 12.05 10.13 -6.33
C PRO A 367 11.65 8.67 -6.39
N ILE A 368 12.56 7.82 -6.88
CA ILE A 368 12.40 6.37 -6.88
C ILE A 368 13.63 5.71 -6.24
N ASN A 369 13.42 4.82 -5.28
CA ASN A 369 14.50 4.16 -4.57
C ASN A 369 15.20 3.09 -5.44
N LYS A 370 14.45 2.48 -6.37
CA LYS A 370 14.96 1.45 -7.29
C LYS A 370 14.11 1.43 -8.57
N ARG A 371 14.76 1.49 -9.73
CA ARG A 371 14.05 1.33 -11.02
C ARG A 371 13.55 -0.11 -11.15
N PRO A 372 12.28 -0.34 -11.52
CA PRO A 372 11.78 -1.68 -11.78
C PRO A 372 12.50 -2.29 -13.00
N ILE A 373 12.62 -3.62 -12.98
CA ILE A 373 13.16 -4.39 -14.10
C ILE A 373 12.00 -4.86 -14.97
N LEU A 374 12.11 -4.68 -16.28
CA LEU A 374 11.15 -5.20 -17.25
C LEU A 374 11.58 -6.59 -17.72
N ALA A 375 10.62 -7.48 -17.98
CA ALA A 375 10.88 -8.81 -18.55
C ALA A 375 9.68 -9.30 -19.35
N ALA A 376 9.90 -10.29 -20.21
CA ALA A 376 8.79 -11.05 -20.78
C ALA A 376 8.29 -12.10 -19.76
N PRO A 377 7.00 -12.51 -19.81
CA PRO A 377 6.50 -13.59 -18.97
C PRO A 377 7.25 -14.91 -19.20
N LEU A 378 7.40 -15.71 -18.16
CA LEU A 378 7.98 -17.05 -18.28
C LEU A 378 7.00 -18.01 -18.97
N ALA A 379 7.28 -18.39 -20.22
CA ALA A 379 6.41 -19.23 -21.04
C ALA A 379 6.24 -20.68 -20.52
N ASN A 380 7.22 -21.21 -19.77
CA ASN A 380 7.29 -22.64 -19.39
C ASN A 380 7.08 -22.90 -17.88
N ASN A 381 6.54 -21.96 -17.13
CA ASN A 381 6.28 -22.17 -15.71
C ASN A 381 4.88 -22.77 -15.50
N PRO A 382 4.74 -23.96 -14.86
CA PRO A 382 3.45 -24.61 -14.64
C PRO A 382 2.46 -23.75 -13.83
N VAL A 383 2.95 -22.77 -13.06
CA VAL A 383 2.10 -21.77 -12.40
C VAL A 383 2.71 -20.38 -12.53
N ASN A 384 2.18 -19.59 -13.47
CA ASN A 384 2.56 -18.19 -13.64
C ASN A 384 1.80 -17.31 -12.63
N TRP A 385 2.24 -17.31 -11.37
CA TRP A 385 1.77 -16.33 -10.41
C TRP A 385 2.21 -14.93 -10.83
N VAL A 386 1.25 -14.03 -10.89
CA VAL A 386 1.46 -12.60 -11.13
C VAL A 386 0.81 -11.80 -10.02
N ASP A 387 1.53 -10.77 -9.60
CA ASP A 387 1.14 -9.87 -8.53
C ASP A 387 0.82 -8.49 -9.14
N SER A 388 -0.16 -7.78 -8.60
CA SER A 388 -0.51 -6.43 -9.03
C SER A 388 -0.90 -5.56 -7.85
N PHE A 389 -0.60 -4.27 -7.98
CA PHE A 389 -0.99 -3.23 -7.04
C PHE A 389 -1.83 -2.21 -7.80
N ALA A 390 -3.04 -1.88 -7.32
CA ALA A 390 -3.98 -1.08 -8.09
C ALA A 390 -4.98 -0.29 -7.23
N TYR A 391 -5.63 0.68 -7.85
CA TYR A 391 -6.67 1.53 -7.25
C TYR A 391 -8.06 1.26 -7.88
N PRO A 392 -8.73 0.16 -7.51
CA PRO A 392 -10.07 -0.16 -8.02
C PRO A 392 -11.13 0.88 -7.66
N SER A 393 -12.09 1.09 -8.55
CA SER A 393 -13.20 2.03 -8.37
C SER A 393 -14.35 1.48 -7.52
N ASP A 394 -14.47 0.15 -7.36
CA ASP A 394 -15.49 -0.49 -6.49
C ASP A 394 -15.12 -0.46 -5.00
N LYS A 395 -13.93 0.03 -4.67
CA LYS A 395 -13.43 0.11 -3.30
C LYS A 395 -13.43 1.54 -2.81
N ALA A 396 -13.14 1.71 -1.52
CA ALA A 396 -12.98 3.04 -0.95
C ALA A 396 -11.99 3.84 -1.79
N ARG A 397 -12.35 5.08 -2.10
CA ARG A 397 -11.49 5.94 -2.92
C ARG A 397 -10.09 5.93 -2.35
N HIS A 398 -9.10 6.00 -3.24
CA HIS A 398 -7.73 6.26 -2.81
C HIS A 398 -7.11 5.12 -1.96
N SER A 399 -7.71 3.93 -1.97
CA SER A 399 -7.14 2.75 -1.32
C SER A 399 -6.35 1.89 -2.31
N LEU A 400 -5.17 1.44 -1.88
CA LEU A 400 -4.32 0.55 -2.66
C LEU A 400 -4.72 -0.91 -2.40
N TRP A 401 -4.84 -1.70 -3.46
CA TRP A 401 -5.22 -3.11 -3.40
C TRP A 401 -4.18 -3.98 -4.09
N PHE A 402 -3.85 -5.08 -3.44
CA PHE A 402 -3.02 -6.13 -3.98
C PHE A 402 -3.89 -7.27 -4.54
N SER A 403 -3.47 -7.81 -5.68
CA SER A 403 -4.07 -9.02 -6.26
C SER A 403 -2.96 -9.98 -6.68
N ARG A 404 -3.07 -11.24 -6.26
CA ARG A 404 -2.24 -12.35 -6.74
C ARG A 404 -3.09 -13.29 -7.58
N CYS A 405 -2.65 -13.55 -8.79
CA CYS A 405 -3.43 -14.23 -9.81
C CYS A 405 -2.57 -15.27 -10.51
N ARG A 406 -3.16 -16.38 -10.96
CA ARG A 406 -2.54 -17.24 -11.96
C ARG A 406 -2.81 -16.65 -13.33
N ALA A 407 -1.73 -16.46 -14.08
CA ALA A 407 -1.78 -16.05 -15.48
C ALA A 407 -1.71 -17.28 -16.39
N SER A 408 -2.48 -17.28 -17.47
CA SER A 408 -2.40 -18.29 -18.52
C SER A 408 -2.43 -17.60 -19.88
N LEU A 409 -1.50 -17.97 -20.76
CA LEU A 409 -1.48 -17.46 -22.13
C LEU A 409 -2.82 -17.77 -22.78
N TRP A 410 -3.54 -16.73 -23.17
CA TRP A 410 -4.84 -16.85 -23.82
C TRP A 410 -4.68 -16.80 -25.34
N GLN A 411 -3.90 -15.84 -25.83
CA GLN A 411 -3.65 -15.67 -27.25
C GLN A 411 -2.25 -15.10 -27.48
N ARG A 412 -1.56 -15.60 -28.50
CA ARG A 412 -0.30 -15.00 -28.96
C ARG A 412 -0.58 -13.74 -29.76
N GLY A 413 0.22 -12.71 -29.55
CA GLY A 413 0.18 -11.49 -30.34
C GLY A 413 0.63 -11.76 -31.77
N GLU A 414 0.09 -11.00 -32.72
CA GLU A 414 0.70 -10.86 -34.04
C GLU A 414 2.08 -10.16 -33.91
N PRO A 415 2.94 -10.15 -34.96
CA PRO A 415 4.32 -9.66 -34.83
C PRO A 415 4.49 -8.25 -34.25
N ALA A 416 3.47 -7.40 -34.39
CA ALA A 416 3.45 -6.04 -33.86
C ALA A 416 2.70 -5.89 -32.52
N LEU A 417 2.13 -6.95 -31.95
CA LEU A 417 1.27 -6.91 -30.77
C LEU A 417 1.87 -7.73 -29.61
N SER A 418 1.43 -7.40 -28.40
CA SER A 418 1.73 -8.18 -27.20
C SER A 418 0.98 -9.51 -27.18
N ASP A 419 1.60 -10.53 -26.58
CA ASP A 419 0.86 -11.70 -26.12
C ASP A 419 -0.15 -11.30 -25.04
N ILE A 420 -1.27 -12.03 -24.98
CA ILE A 420 -2.36 -11.74 -24.05
C ILE A 420 -2.50 -12.90 -23.08
N TYR A 421 -2.49 -12.56 -21.79
CA TYR A 421 -2.63 -13.52 -20.72
C TYR A 421 -3.92 -13.25 -19.95
N SER A 422 -4.66 -14.31 -19.67
CA SER A 422 -5.85 -14.29 -18.82
C SER A 422 -5.50 -14.52 -17.36
N LEU A 423 -6.24 -13.87 -16.47
CA LEU A 423 -6.12 -13.97 -15.03
C LEU A 423 -7.33 -14.71 -14.43
N ASP A 424 -7.09 -15.49 -13.37
CA ASP A 424 -8.14 -16.19 -12.61
C ASP A 424 -8.62 -15.43 -11.36
N CYS A 425 -8.12 -14.22 -11.16
CA CYS A 425 -8.58 -13.30 -10.13
C CYS A 425 -9.47 -12.23 -10.76
N PHE A 426 -10.33 -11.61 -9.97
CA PHE A 426 -11.21 -10.52 -10.40
C PHE A 426 -10.44 -9.20 -10.53
N SER A 427 -10.80 -8.40 -11.54
CA SER A 427 -10.39 -7.00 -11.65
C SER A 427 -11.61 -6.11 -11.89
N HIS A 428 -11.52 -4.88 -11.44
CA HIS A 428 -12.54 -3.85 -11.62
C HIS A 428 -11.97 -2.65 -12.39
N GLU A 429 -12.84 -1.81 -12.94
CA GLU A 429 -12.48 -0.45 -13.38
C GLU A 429 -11.66 0.27 -12.30
N GLY A 430 -10.75 1.17 -12.70
CA GLY A 430 -9.74 1.73 -11.79
C GLY A 430 -8.42 0.96 -11.82
N GLN A 431 -8.46 -0.36 -12.01
CA GLN A 431 -7.25 -1.18 -12.03
C GLN A 431 -6.54 -1.21 -13.39
N SER A 432 -7.22 -0.80 -14.46
CA SER A 432 -6.63 -0.62 -15.79
C SER A 432 -5.30 0.10 -15.72
N GLY A 433 -4.29 -0.44 -16.40
CA GLY A 433 -2.95 0.12 -16.42
C GLY A 433 -2.03 -0.30 -15.28
N ALA A 434 -2.52 -1.06 -14.29
CA ALA A 434 -1.66 -1.61 -13.25
C ALA A 434 -0.56 -2.50 -13.84
N ALA A 435 0.68 -2.35 -13.37
CA ALA A 435 1.76 -3.25 -13.75
C ALA A 435 1.52 -4.66 -13.18
N LEU A 436 1.76 -5.68 -14.01
CA LEU A 436 1.78 -7.08 -13.60
C LEU A 436 3.21 -7.48 -13.28
N LEU A 437 3.42 -8.03 -12.08
CA LEU A 437 4.73 -8.40 -11.55
C LEU A 437 4.87 -9.91 -11.53
N GLN A 438 5.98 -10.42 -12.06
CA GLN A 438 6.39 -11.81 -11.89
C GLN A 438 7.74 -11.87 -11.18
N THR A 439 7.86 -12.68 -10.14
CA THR A 439 9.13 -12.91 -9.46
C THR A 439 9.99 -13.87 -10.27
N ILE A 440 11.07 -13.35 -10.86
CA ILE A 440 12.00 -14.11 -11.71
C ILE A 440 13.37 -14.08 -11.05
N SER A 441 13.88 -15.26 -10.66
CA SER A 441 15.13 -15.42 -9.91
C SER A 441 15.15 -14.57 -8.63
N GLY A 442 14.06 -14.61 -7.87
CA GLY A 442 13.92 -13.89 -6.59
C GLY A 442 13.70 -12.38 -6.71
N THR A 443 13.62 -11.82 -7.92
CA THR A 443 13.40 -10.38 -8.14
C THR A 443 12.06 -10.15 -8.86
N PRO A 444 11.17 -9.28 -8.35
CA PRO A 444 9.96 -8.91 -9.07
C PRO A 444 10.32 -8.12 -10.33
N ARG A 445 9.70 -8.50 -11.45
CA ARG A 445 9.85 -7.84 -12.74
C ARG A 445 8.49 -7.48 -13.31
N ILE A 446 8.38 -6.31 -13.92
CA ILE A 446 7.17 -5.95 -14.66
C ILE A 446 7.15 -6.77 -15.93
N ILE A 447 6.08 -7.54 -16.13
CA ILE A 447 5.89 -8.42 -17.28
C ILE A 447 4.75 -8.00 -18.19
N GLY A 448 4.00 -6.96 -17.83
CA GLY A 448 2.85 -6.52 -18.59
C GLY A 448 2.02 -5.45 -17.90
N VAL A 449 0.94 -5.05 -18.56
CA VAL A 449 0.01 -4.01 -18.12
C VAL A 449 -1.41 -4.56 -18.14
N LEU A 450 -2.14 -4.38 -17.04
CA LEU A 450 -3.52 -4.83 -16.93
C LEU A 450 -4.39 -4.05 -17.92
N SER A 451 -5.12 -4.77 -18.75
CA SER A 451 -5.92 -4.22 -19.84
C SER A 451 -7.40 -4.45 -19.54
N SER A 452 -8.13 -5.01 -20.49
CA SER A 452 -9.56 -5.24 -20.45
C SER A 452 -9.91 -6.60 -19.84
N ARG A 453 -11.08 -7.12 -20.23
CA ARG A 453 -11.56 -8.44 -19.86
C ARG A 453 -12.05 -9.17 -21.10
N ILE A 454 -11.85 -10.48 -21.10
CA ILE A 454 -12.59 -11.37 -21.98
C ILE A 454 -13.97 -11.53 -21.37
N HIS A 455 -15.02 -11.18 -22.12
CA HIS A 455 -16.40 -11.37 -21.71
C HIS A 455 -17.19 -12.06 -22.83
N ASN A 456 -17.52 -13.34 -22.62
CA ASN A 456 -18.45 -14.10 -23.43
C ASN A 456 -19.19 -15.13 -22.56
N GLU A 457 -20.09 -15.92 -23.14
CA GLU A 457 -20.90 -16.92 -22.43
C GLU A 457 -20.08 -17.95 -21.63
N LYS A 458 -18.80 -18.16 -21.99
CA LYS A 458 -17.93 -19.20 -21.42
C LYS A 458 -16.79 -18.65 -20.57
N ILE A 459 -16.41 -17.38 -20.73
CA ILE A 459 -15.22 -16.79 -20.12
C ILE A 459 -15.55 -15.37 -19.65
N ASN A 460 -15.31 -15.13 -18.36
CA ASN A 460 -15.29 -13.80 -17.77
C ASN A 460 -13.99 -13.65 -16.96
N LYS A 461 -12.93 -13.21 -17.63
CA LYS A 461 -11.58 -13.15 -17.05
C LYS A 461 -10.87 -11.84 -17.43
N PRO A 462 -10.24 -11.16 -16.48
CA PRO A 462 -9.33 -10.06 -16.79
C PRO A 462 -8.17 -10.54 -17.64
N ILE A 463 -7.61 -9.63 -18.45
CA ILE A 463 -6.44 -9.89 -19.27
C ILE A 463 -5.40 -8.78 -19.14
N PHE A 464 -4.16 -9.12 -19.46
CA PHE A 464 -3.08 -8.14 -19.54
C PHE A 464 -2.28 -8.30 -20.83
N ALA A 465 -1.73 -7.17 -21.30
CA ALA A 465 -0.81 -7.09 -22.41
C ALA A 465 0.60 -7.44 -21.91
N ALA A 466 1.20 -8.52 -22.40
CA ALA A 466 2.53 -8.95 -21.97
C ALA A 466 3.65 -8.16 -22.66
N LEU A 467 4.67 -7.79 -21.91
CA LEU A 467 5.88 -7.24 -22.49
C LEU A 467 6.63 -8.32 -23.27
N ASN A 468 7.15 -7.94 -24.44
CA ASN A 468 8.06 -8.74 -25.24
C ASN A 468 9.42 -8.04 -25.37
N ALA A 469 10.42 -8.71 -25.93
CA ALA A 469 11.78 -8.16 -26.04
C ALA A 469 11.83 -6.84 -26.82
N GLY A 470 11.03 -6.71 -27.89
CA GLY A 470 10.95 -5.50 -28.70
C GLY A 470 10.36 -4.32 -27.94
N LEU A 471 9.25 -4.54 -27.23
CA LEU A 471 8.63 -3.53 -26.37
C LEU A 471 9.55 -3.11 -25.23
N ILE A 472 10.25 -4.04 -24.59
CA ILE A 472 11.19 -3.73 -23.51
C ILE A 472 12.32 -2.83 -24.02
N ALA A 473 12.88 -3.14 -25.20
CA ALA A 473 13.91 -2.32 -25.81
C ALA A 473 13.38 -0.91 -26.14
N ASP A 474 12.20 -0.80 -26.75
CA ASP A 474 11.58 0.48 -27.06
C ASP A 474 11.26 1.32 -25.81
N ILE A 475 10.74 0.71 -24.75
CA ILE A 475 10.50 1.39 -23.47
C ILE A 475 11.82 1.95 -22.91
N GLY A 476 12.91 1.17 -23.00
CA GLY A 476 14.24 1.62 -22.61
C GLY A 476 14.67 2.88 -23.37
N ARG A 477 14.53 2.87 -24.70
CA ARG A 477 14.84 4.03 -25.56
C ARG A 477 14.00 5.27 -25.25
N VAL A 478 12.70 5.09 -25.04
CA VAL A 478 11.78 6.17 -24.65
C VAL A 478 12.22 6.81 -23.33
N ILE A 479 12.52 6.00 -22.31
CA ILE A 479 12.93 6.49 -21.00
C ILE A 479 14.28 7.22 -21.06
N ALA A 480 15.17 6.79 -21.95
CA ALA A 480 16.46 7.42 -22.20
C ALA A 480 16.37 8.72 -23.02
N ASP A 481 15.17 9.13 -23.46
CA ASP A 481 14.94 10.27 -24.36
C ASP A 481 15.81 10.18 -25.64
N GLU A 482 16.00 8.97 -26.17
CA GLU A 482 16.76 8.76 -27.41
C GLU A 482 16.09 9.45 -28.61
N ALA A 483 16.91 9.95 -29.54
CA ALA A 483 16.43 10.68 -30.72
C ALA A 483 15.74 9.77 -31.75
N GLU A 484 16.01 8.47 -31.72
CA GLU A 484 15.42 7.50 -32.63
C GLU A 484 13.97 7.19 -32.25
N ILE A 485 13.06 7.18 -33.22
CA ILE A 485 11.63 6.96 -32.96
C ILE A 485 11.42 5.47 -32.62
N PRO A 486 10.97 5.12 -31.40
CA PRO A 486 10.79 3.72 -30.99
C PRO A 486 9.74 3.02 -31.85
N VAL A 487 10.06 1.85 -32.40
CA VAL A 487 9.29 1.16 -33.46
C VAL A 487 7.84 0.91 -33.07
N ASN A 488 7.58 0.58 -31.81
CA ASN A 488 6.25 0.22 -31.32
C ASN A 488 5.48 1.40 -30.71
N PHE A 489 6.03 2.62 -30.63
CA PHE A 489 5.35 3.76 -30.00
C PHE A 489 5.16 4.97 -30.92
N ARG A 490 4.00 5.63 -30.79
CA ARG A 490 3.73 6.97 -31.34
C ARG A 490 3.74 7.98 -30.19
N ALA A 491 4.50 9.06 -30.35
CA ALA A 491 4.63 10.10 -29.33
C ALA A 491 3.60 11.22 -29.56
N TYR A 492 2.97 11.67 -28.48
CA TYR A 492 2.04 12.78 -28.48
C TYR A 492 2.40 13.74 -27.37
N ASN A 493 2.50 15.04 -27.67
CA ASN A 493 2.57 16.04 -26.61
C ASN A 493 1.24 16.01 -25.85
N ALA A 494 1.28 16.08 -24.52
CA ALA A 494 0.04 16.17 -23.76
C ALA A 494 -0.76 17.39 -24.21
N ALA A 495 -0.12 18.53 -24.47
CA ALA A 495 -0.76 19.71 -25.04
C ALA A 495 -1.42 19.45 -26.41
N THR A 496 -0.87 18.57 -27.26
CA THR A 496 -1.48 18.19 -28.54
C THR A 496 -2.67 17.26 -28.33
N ILE A 497 -2.63 16.35 -27.36
CA ILE A 497 -3.82 15.56 -26.97
C ILE A 497 -4.90 16.47 -26.38
N LEU A 498 -4.50 17.49 -25.61
CA LEU A 498 -5.39 18.53 -25.13
C LEU A 498 -5.92 19.41 -26.27
N ALA A 499 -5.20 19.48 -27.40
CA ALA A 499 -5.46 20.35 -28.54
C ALA A 499 -5.91 19.63 -29.82
N ASP A 500 -6.25 18.32 -29.78
CA ASP A 500 -7.07 17.64 -30.81
C ASP A 500 -8.54 18.19 -30.84
N VAL A 501 -8.68 19.43 -30.38
CA VAL A 501 -9.76 20.37 -30.57
C VAL A 501 -9.70 20.79 -32.04
N ALA A 502 -10.72 20.41 -32.80
CA ALA A 502 -10.99 21.05 -34.08
C ALA A 502 -10.93 22.58 -33.89
N PRO A 503 -10.30 23.37 -34.78
CA PRO A 503 -10.22 24.83 -34.64
C PRO A 503 -11.56 25.56 -34.70
N GLU A 504 -12.66 24.83 -34.89
CA GLU A 504 -13.99 25.40 -34.94
C GLU A 504 -14.62 25.26 -33.56
N LEU A 505 -14.98 26.39 -32.96
CA LEU A 505 -15.66 26.57 -31.67
C LEU A 505 -14.74 26.80 -30.46
N LEU A 506 -14.02 27.92 -30.49
CA LEU A 506 -13.90 28.80 -29.32
C LEU A 506 -14.72 30.08 -29.61
N PRO A 507 -15.52 30.59 -28.65
CA PRO A 507 -16.08 31.94 -28.74
C PRO A 507 -14.99 33.01 -28.71
#